data_AF-A0AAN4ZJ07-F1
#
_entry.id   AF-A0AAN4ZJ07-F1
#
_cell.length_a   1.000
_cell.length_b   1.000
_cell.length_c   1.000
_cell.angle_alpha   90.00
_cell.angle_beta   90.00
_cell.angle_gamma   90.00
#
_symmetry.space_group_name_H-M   'P 1'
#
loop_
_entity.id
_entity.type
_entity.pdbx_description
1 polymer ?
#
loop_
_entity_poly.entity_id
_entity_poly.type
_entity_poly.pdbx_seq_one_letter_code
_entity_poly.pdbx_strand_id
1 'polypeptide(L)'
;CYAVTLFSQTLVLMLTCVTSGVHFARVIPHGLSTFVVSSGPAHYIGVKQIHYFRSVPIGFYFQCFLLHGHSHYCLMLAECFIYRYYVFIRQPPSFRSITITVALLYLPTMLIFCWAASSATLIDEATSRLILAPRGPSYIFDDDVLVIGIRNVLESCNFVAICWVCVLWIPCYAVIIIVGLLVYRTLAATLSHMSERTRALHREIVRGLVVQACLPVLYGVSASMFAIGQYNYRSLVEIEYFTHMAGELCLMFTPLTTLYFVQPYRKQIYLMFF
;
A
#
# COMPACT_ATOMS: atom_id res chain seq x y z
N CYS A 1 -2.65 24.08 -1.85
CA CYS A 1 -2.93 23.20 -3.00
C CYS A 1 -2.20 21.86 -2.86
N TYR A 2 -0.89 21.77 -3.14
CA TYR A 2 -0.11 20.53 -2.95
C TYR A 2 -0.18 19.90 -1.54
N ALA A 3 -0.34 20.75 -0.52
CA ALA A 3 -0.53 20.30 0.86
C ALA A 3 -1.73 19.35 1.05
N VAL A 4 -2.78 19.45 0.21
CA VAL A 4 -3.96 18.57 0.27
C VAL A 4 -3.57 17.14 -0.12
N THR A 5 -2.86 16.99 -1.24
CA THR A 5 -2.32 15.70 -1.69
C THR A 5 -1.40 15.10 -0.64
N LEU A 6 -0.43 15.89 -0.14
CA LEU A 6 0.51 15.41 0.88
C LEU A 6 -0.19 14.99 2.17
N PHE A 7 -1.17 15.77 2.64
CA PHE A 7 -1.93 15.44 3.83
C PHE A 7 -2.71 14.14 3.65
N SER A 8 -3.42 13.99 2.53
CA SER A 8 -4.16 12.77 2.19
C SER A 8 -3.26 11.54 2.10
N GLN A 9 -2.11 11.65 1.41
CA GLN A 9 -1.14 10.57 1.32
C GLN A 9 -0.58 10.20 2.71
N THR A 10 -0.24 11.19 3.53
CA THR A 10 0.30 10.97 4.88
C THR A 10 -0.73 10.31 5.79
N LEU A 11 -2.00 10.72 5.70
CA LEU A 11 -3.08 10.13 6.45
C LEU A 11 -3.27 8.65 6.10
N VAL A 12 -3.28 8.31 4.80
CA VAL A 12 -3.38 6.91 4.36
C VAL A 12 -2.19 6.11 4.82
N LEU A 13 -0.97 6.62 4.65
CA LEU A 13 0.24 5.95 5.13
C LEU A 13 0.18 5.65 6.62
N MET A 14 -0.15 6.65 7.43
CA MET A 14 -0.27 6.50 8.88
C MET A 14 -1.31 5.45 9.25
N LEU A 15 -2.52 5.53 8.69
CA LEU A 15 -3.58 4.57 8.97
C LEU A 15 -3.19 3.15 8.53
N THR A 16 -2.54 3.02 7.38
CA THR A 16 -2.07 1.72 6.86
C THR A 16 -1.00 1.12 7.77
N CYS A 17 -0.04 1.92 8.24
CA CYS A 17 0.99 1.47 9.20
C CYS A 17 0.38 1.06 10.55
N VAL A 18 -0.59 1.83 11.06
CA VAL A 18 -1.32 1.46 12.29
C VAL A 18 -2.04 0.13 12.09
N THR A 19 -2.73 -0.04 10.96
CA THR A 19 -3.37 -1.31 10.62
C THR A 19 -2.39 -2.47 10.49
N SER A 20 -1.22 -2.26 9.87
CA SER A 20 -0.12 -3.25 9.84
C SER A 20 0.29 -3.66 11.24
N GLY A 21 0.56 -2.70 12.13
CA GLY A 21 1.00 -2.99 13.49
C GLY A 21 -0.07 -3.75 14.31
N VAL A 22 -1.35 -3.46 14.05
CA VAL A 22 -2.47 -4.17 14.69
C VAL A 22 -2.67 -5.57 14.09
N HIS A 23 -2.44 -5.76 12.80
CA HIS A 23 -2.73 -7.02 12.10
C HIS A 23 -1.56 -8.01 12.12
N PHE A 24 -0.32 -7.54 11.90
CA PHE A 24 0.89 -8.35 11.72
C PHE A 24 0.64 -9.58 10.84
N ALA A 25 0.36 -9.32 9.55
CA ALA A 25 -0.22 -10.29 8.64
C ALA A 25 0.81 -11.27 8.07
N ARG A 26 0.45 -12.55 8.04
CA ARG A 26 1.11 -13.61 7.27
C ARG A 26 0.10 -14.18 6.27
N VAL A 27 0.46 -14.20 4.99
CA VAL A 27 -0.41 -14.73 3.93
C VAL A 27 0.07 -16.12 3.54
N ILE A 28 -0.83 -17.10 3.65
CA ILE A 28 -0.55 -18.51 3.40
C ILE A 28 -1.41 -18.99 2.23
N PRO A 29 -0.85 -19.04 1.01
CA PRO A 29 -1.51 -19.61 -0.15
C PRO A 29 -1.73 -21.13 -0.02
N HIS A 30 -2.85 -21.62 -0.53
CA HIS A 30 -3.19 -23.05 -0.57
C HIS A 30 -4.11 -23.38 -1.74
N GLY A 31 -3.53 -23.50 -2.94
CA GLY A 31 -4.29 -23.75 -4.17
C GLY A 31 -5.22 -22.60 -4.50
N LEU A 32 -6.54 -22.84 -4.54
CA LEU A 32 -7.53 -21.77 -4.74
C LEU A 32 -7.89 -21.04 -3.44
N SER A 33 -7.48 -21.57 -2.30
CA SER A 33 -7.69 -20.94 -1.01
C SER A 33 -6.49 -20.07 -0.63
N THR A 34 -6.74 -19.03 0.16
CA THR A 34 -5.67 -18.23 0.78
C THR A 34 -6.04 -17.95 2.21
N PHE A 35 -5.10 -18.14 3.11
CA PHE A 35 -5.30 -17.87 4.53
C PHE A 35 -4.51 -16.64 4.94
N VAL A 36 -5.10 -15.82 5.79
CA VAL A 36 -4.49 -14.66 6.39
C VAL A 36 -4.42 -14.93 7.89
N VAL A 37 -3.20 -15.00 8.39
CA VAL A 37 -2.90 -15.20 9.80
C VAL A 37 -2.50 -13.87 10.39
N SER A 38 -3.14 -13.51 11.49
CA SER A 38 -2.98 -12.23 12.18
C SER A 38 -2.43 -12.49 13.57
N SER A 39 -1.14 -12.23 13.77
CA SER A 39 -0.47 -12.40 15.08
C SER A 39 -0.42 -11.10 15.90
N GLY A 40 -0.94 -9.99 15.35
CA GLY A 40 -1.00 -8.72 16.06
C GLY A 40 -2.22 -8.59 16.98
N PRO A 41 -2.37 -7.45 17.69
CA PRO A 41 -3.49 -7.16 18.59
C PRO A 41 -4.90 -7.32 18.01
N ALA A 42 -5.06 -7.42 16.68
CA ALA A 42 -6.34 -7.64 16.02
C ALA A 42 -7.09 -8.87 16.54
N HIS A 43 -6.39 -9.90 17.04
CA HIS A 43 -7.03 -11.09 17.62
C HIS A 43 -7.91 -10.74 18.84
N TYR A 44 -7.51 -9.79 19.68
CA TYR A 44 -8.26 -9.39 20.87
C TYR A 44 -9.60 -8.69 20.57
N ILE A 45 -9.79 -8.21 19.34
CA ILE A 45 -10.92 -7.35 18.98
C ILE A 45 -12.19 -8.19 18.69
N GLY A 46 -12.08 -9.52 18.65
CA GLY A 46 -13.22 -10.44 18.55
C GLY A 46 -13.91 -10.43 17.18
N VAL A 47 -15.00 -11.19 17.08
CA VAL A 47 -15.79 -11.34 15.86
C VAL A 47 -17.02 -10.42 15.95
N LYS A 48 -17.19 -9.48 15.01
CA LYS A 48 -18.41 -8.68 14.93
C LYS A 48 -19.43 -9.39 14.05
N GLN A 49 -20.62 -9.63 14.59
CA GLN A 49 -21.76 -10.11 13.82
C GLN A 49 -22.31 -8.92 13.01
N ILE A 50 -22.08 -8.90 11.70
CA ILE A 50 -22.58 -7.85 10.81
C ILE A 50 -23.51 -8.53 9.82
N HIS A 51 -24.80 -8.19 9.94
CA HIS A 51 -25.96 -8.82 9.31
C HIS A 51 -26.38 -10.18 9.91
N TYR A 52 -27.71 -10.32 10.05
CA TYR A 52 -28.48 -11.40 10.69
C TYR A 52 -28.10 -12.85 10.32
N PHE A 53 -27.13 -13.09 9.43
CA PHE A 53 -26.74 -14.41 8.95
C PHE A 53 -25.22 -14.65 8.82
N ARG A 54 -24.33 -13.68 9.14
CA ARG A 54 -22.88 -13.89 8.93
C ARG A 54 -21.99 -13.17 9.95
N SER A 55 -21.09 -13.91 10.59
CA SER A 55 -20.00 -13.38 11.42
C SER A 55 -18.74 -13.21 10.57
N VAL A 56 -18.24 -11.98 10.43
CA VAL A 56 -16.97 -11.71 9.76
C VAL A 56 -15.94 -11.35 10.84
N PRO A 57 -14.81 -12.07 10.94
CA PRO A 57 -13.77 -11.73 11.91
C PRO A 57 -13.26 -10.31 11.65
N ILE A 58 -13.12 -9.49 12.71
CA ILE A 58 -12.71 -8.09 12.56
C ILE A 58 -11.33 -7.97 11.89
N GLY A 59 -10.45 -8.95 12.09
CA GLY A 59 -9.16 -9.04 11.40
C GLY A 59 -9.27 -9.02 9.88
N PHE A 60 -10.37 -9.49 9.29
CA PHE A 60 -10.55 -9.45 7.84
C PHE A 60 -10.79 -8.03 7.34
N TYR A 61 -11.51 -7.20 8.11
CA TYR A 61 -11.66 -5.77 7.79
C TYR A 61 -10.31 -5.04 7.87
N PHE A 62 -9.48 -5.37 8.87
CA PHE A 62 -8.12 -4.84 8.94
C PHE A 62 -7.29 -5.27 7.72
N GLN A 63 -7.39 -6.53 7.28
CA GLN A 63 -6.73 -6.97 6.05
C GLN A 63 -7.20 -6.20 4.81
N CYS A 64 -8.51 -6.05 4.62
CA CYS A 64 -9.05 -5.28 3.49
C CYS A 64 -8.60 -3.82 3.54
N PHE A 65 -8.58 -3.20 4.73
CA PHE A 65 -8.09 -1.83 4.90
C PHE A 65 -6.59 -1.72 4.62
N LEU A 66 -5.80 -2.71 5.04
CA LEU A 66 -4.37 -2.78 4.76
C LEU A 66 -4.10 -2.80 3.25
N LEU A 67 -4.80 -3.68 2.52
CA LEU A 67 -4.67 -3.80 1.06
C LEU A 67 -5.19 -2.56 0.33
N HIS A 68 -6.25 -1.92 0.84
CA HIS A 68 -6.70 -0.60 0.39
C HIS A 68 -5.57 0.42 0.50
N GLY A 69 -4.97 0.56 1.68
CA GLY A 69 -3.88 1.49 1.93
C GLY A 69 -2.67 1.27 1.02
N HIS A 70 -2.25 0.01 0.86
CA HIS A 70 -1.14 -0.38 -0.01
C HIS A 70 -1.38 -0.01 -1.48
N SER A 71 -2.54 -0.36 -2.03
CA SER A 71 -2.87 -0.06 -3.43
C SER A 71 -3.12 1.44 -3.66
N HIS A 72 -3.79 2.11 -2.71
CA HIS A 72 -4.09 3.53 -2.79
C HIS A 72 -2.83 4.41 -2.70
N TYR A 73 -1.84 3.98 -1.91
CA TYR A 73 -0.55 4.65 -1.84
C TYR A 73 0.11 4.76 -3.23
N CYS A 74 0.12 3.69 -4.03
CA CYS A 74 0.70 3.71 -5.38
C CYS A 74 0.02 4.76 -6.29
N LEU A 75 -1.31 4.87 -6.20
CA LEU A 75 -2.08 5.89 -6.93
C LEU A 75 -1.72 7.31 -6.48
N MET A 76 -1.64 7.54 -5.17
CA MET A 76 -1.26 8.85 -4.62
C MET A 76 0.17 9.25 -4.95
N LEU A 77 1.09 8.28 -5.00
CA LEU A 77 2.46 8.54 -5.42
C LEU A 77 2.51 8.94 -6.91
N ALA A 78 1.77 8.24 -7.78
CA ALA A 78 1.67 8.61 -9.20
C ALA A 78 1.03 10.00 -9.39
N GLU A 79 -0.05 10.30 -8.64
CA GLU A 79 -0.69 11.62 -8.64
C GLU A 79 0.30 12.71 -8.19
N CYS A 80 1.11 12.47 -7.16
CA CYS A 80 2.14 13.41 -6.73
C CYS A 80 3.12 13.78 -7.86
N PHE A 81 3.54 12.79 -8.66
CA PHE A 81 4.41 13.05 -9.81
C PHE A 81 3.69 13.86 -10.88
N ILE A 82 2.44 13.51 -11.21
CA ILE A 82 1.60 14.23 -12.17
C ILE A 82 1.42 15.68 -11.73
N TYR A 83 1.07 15.91 -10.46
CA TYR A 83 0.89 17.24 -9.89
C TYR A 83 2.16 18.08 -10.00
N ARG A 84 3.31 17.51 -9.62
CA ARG A 84 4.61 18.19 -9.71
C ARG A 84 4.91 18.61 -11.15
N TYR A 85 4.73 17.71 -12.11
CA TYR A 85 4.90 18.03 -13.52
C TYR A 85 3.92 19.09 -14.00
N TYR A 86 2.64 18.98 -13.62
CA TYR A 86 1.60 19.93 -14.00
C TYR A 86 1.93 21.37 -13.59
N VAL A 87 2.42 21.58 -12.36
CA VAL A 87 2.80 22.91 -11.86
C VAL A 87 4.04 23.48 -12.56
N PHE A 88 4.90 22.64 -13.14
CA PHE A 88 6.01 23.13 -13.96
C PHE A 88 5.56 23.74 -15.29
N ILE A 89 4.48 23.21 -15.87
CA ILE A 89 4.01 23.60 -17.21
C ILE A 89 2.81 24.55 -17.17
N ARG A 90 2.06 24.58 -16.08
CA ARG A 90 0.78 25.30 -15.94
C ARG A 90 0.67 25.94 -14.56
N GLN A 91 -0.25 26.89 -14.45
CA GLN A 91 -0.61 27.48 -13.16
C GLN A 91 -1.16 26.41 -12.21
N PRO A 92 -0.87 26.50 -10.90
CA PRO A 92 -1.28 25.49 -9.93
C PRO A 92 -2.81 25.37 -9.89
N PRO A 93 -3.35 24.14 -9.82
CA PRO A 93 -4.79 23.96 -9.82
C PRO A 93 -5.40 24.49 -8.51
N SER A 94 -6.67 24.89 -8.59
CA SER A 94 -7.40 25.41 -7.45
C SER A 94 -7.53 24.36 -6.33
N PHE A 95 -7.72 24.83 -5.09
CA PHE A 95 -7.93 23.94 -3.95
C PHE A 95 -9.09 22.97 -4.19
N ARG A 96 -10.22 23.47 -4.70
CA ARG A 96 -11.42 22.65 -4.98
C ARG A 96 -11.12 21.56 -6.01
N SER A 97 -10.40 21.88 -7.08
CA SER A 97 -10.05 20.93 -8.13
C SER A 97 -9.19 19.77 -7.60
N ILE A 98 -8.20 20.07 -6.74
CA ILE A 98 -7.34 19.04 -6.13
C ILE A 98 -8.15 18.17 -5.17
N THR A 99 -8.98 18.78 -4.31
CA THR A 99 -9.80 18.01 -3.37
C THR A 99 -10.74 17.05 -4.09
N ILE A 100 -11.38 17.49 -5.19
CA ILE A 100 -12.22 16.63 -6.02
C ILE A 100 -11.39 15.50 -6.65
N THR A 101 -10.21 15.82 -7.19
CA THR A 101 -9.32 14.83 -7.81
C THR A 101 -8.90 13.75 -6.81
N VAL A 102 -8.45 14.16 -5.62
CA VAL A 102 -8.08 13.26 -4.53
C VAL A 102 -9.27 12.40 -4.13
N ALA A 103 -10.45 12.99 -3.90
CA ALA A 103 -11.65 12.24 -3.55
C ALA A 103 -12.04 11.20 -4.60
N LEU A 104 -11.97 11.55 -5.90
CA LEU A 104 -12.23 10.62 -6.99
C LEU A 104 -11.21 9.48 -7.05
N LEU A 105 -9.95 9.73 -6.69
CA LEU A 105 -8.91 8.68 -6.64
C LEU A 105 -9.12 7.68 -5.49
N TYR A 106 -9.79 8.06 -4.40
CA TYR A 106 -10.14 7.12 -3.33
C TYR A 106 -11.23 6.13 -3.73
N LEU A 107 -12.19 6.56 -4.55
CA LEU A 107 -13.41 5.81 -4.83
C LEU A 107 -13.14 4.38 -5.34
N PRO A 108 -12.30 4.14 -6.37
CA PRO A 108 -12.10 2.80 -6.91
C PRO A 108 -11.51 1.86 -5.86
N THR A 109 -10.44 2.29 -5.19
CA THR A 109 -9.78 1.49 -4.14
C THR A 109 -10.74 1.19 -3.00
N MET A 110 -11.52 2.17 -2.54
CA MET A 110 -12.44 1.97 -1.42
C MET A 110 -13.55 0.99 -1.80
N LEU A 111 -14.18 1.17 -2.97
CA LEU A 111 -15.27 0.30 -3.43
C LEU A 111 -14.81 -1.15 -3.58
N ILE A 112 -13.63 -1.38 -4.16
CA ILE A 112 -13.07 -2.72 -4.38
C ILE A 112 -12.85 -3.45 -3.05
N PHE A 113 -12.21 -2.80 -2.07
CA PHE A 113 -11.91 -3.46 -0.80
C PHE A 113 -13.12 -3.53 0.14
N CYS A 114 -14.08 -2.62 0.04
CA CYS A 114 -15.38 -2.80 0.69
C CYS A 114 -16.15 -4.00 0.11
N TRP A 115 -16.09 -4.20 -1.20
CA TRP A 115 -16.70 -5.36 -1.85
C TRP A 115 -15.98 -6.66 -1.48
N ALA A 116 -14.66 -6.67 -1.44
CA ALA A 116 -13.88 -7.81 -0.94
C ALA A 116 -14.19 -8.12 0.53
N ALA A 117 -14.39 -7.10 1.37
CA ALA A 117 -14.78 -7.27 2.77
C ALA A 117 -16.17 -7.93 2.93
N SER A 118 -17.02 -7.86 1.88
CA SER A 118 -18.31 -8.55 1.82
C SER A 118 -18.23 -9.98 1.23
N SER A 119 -17.02 -10.50 1.02
CA SER A 119 -16.77 -11.82 0.41
C SER A 119 -17.62 -12.92 1.02
N ALA A 120 -18.32 -13.65 0.14
CA ALA A 120 -19.22 -14.71 0.56
C ALA A 120 -18.49 -16.02 0.87
N THR A 121 -17.20 -16.14 0.50
CA THR A 121 -16.44 -17.39 0.58
C THR A 121 -15.44 -17.45 1.73
N LEU A 122 -15.58 -16.60 2.74
CA LEU A 122 -14.79 -16.72 3.98
C LEU A 122 -15.01 -18.09 4.64
N ILE A 123 -13.91 -18.67 5.09
CA ILE A 123 -13.84 -19.90 5.88
C ILE A 123 -13.75 -19.48 7.34
N ASP A 124 -14.49 -20.15 8.21
CA ASP A 124 -14.39 -19.95 9.66
C ASP A 124 -12.99 -20.32 10.17
N GLU A 125 -12.64 -19.79 11.33
CA GLU A 125 -11.31 -19.95 11.91
C GLU A 125 -10.98 -21.41 12.22
N ALA A 126 -11.92 -22.17 12.79
CA ALA A 126 -11.71 -23.56 13.16
C ALA A 126 -11.39 -24.43 11.92
N THR A 127 -12.19 -24.29 10.87
CA THR A 127 -11.94 -24.96 9.58
C THR A 127 -10.63 -24.51 8.96
N SER A 128 -10.29 -23.23 9.06
CA SER A 128 -9.02 -22.70 8.52
C SER A 128 -7.80 -23.33 9.22
N ARG A 129 -7.83 -23.44 10.54
CA ARG A 129 -6.79 -24.12 11.34
C ARG A 129 -6.67 -25.60 10.97
N LEU A 130 -7.81 -26.29 10.80
CA LEU A 130 -7.83 -27.70 10.40
C LEU A 130 -7.22 -27.94 9.02
N ILE A 131 -7.43 -27.03 8.05
CA ILE A 131 -6.85 -27.13 6.72
C ILE A 131 -5.33 -26.90 6.76
N LEU A 132 -4.86 -26.02 7.63
CA LEU A 132 -3.43 -25.64 7.70
C LEU A 132 -2.59 -26.60 8.54
N ALA A 133 -3.13 -27.19 9.61
CA ALA A 133 -2.39 -28.05 10.53
C ALA A 133 -1.56 -29.19 9.88
N PRO A 134 -2.02 -29.88 8.81
CA PRO A 134 -1.24 -30.93 8.14
C PRO A 134 0.04 -30.44 7.44
N ARG A 135 0.23 -29.12 7.26
CA ARG A 135 1.42 -28.56 6.58
C ARG A 135 2.67 -28.57 7.46
N GLY A 136 2.53 -28.79 8.77
CA GLY A 136 3.63 -28.96 9.70
C GLY A 136 3.54 -28.05 10.93
N PRO A 137 4.54 -28.10 11.83
CA PRO A 137 4.50 -27.40 13.11
C PRO A 137 4.29 -25.89 12.99
N SER A 138 4.84 -25.25 11.96
CA SER A 138 4.70 -23.80 11.70
C SER A 138 3.29 -23.35 11.28
N TYR A 139 2.35 -24.28 11.18
CA TYR A 139 0.95 -24.07 10.79
C TYR A 139 -0.05 -24.52 11.87
N ILE A 140 0.47 -24.86 13.06
CA ILE A 140 -0.31 -25.04 14.28
C ILE A 140 -0.23 -23.71 15.02
N PHE A 141 -1.35 -23.01 15.08
CA PHE A 141 -1.42 -21.66 15.67
C PHE A 141 -1.98 -21.73 17.08
N ASP A 142 -1.46 -20.88 17.96
CA ASP A 142 -1.96 -20.70 19.31
C ASP A 142 -3.33 -20.00 19.30
N ASP A 143 -4.00 -20.00 20.46
CA ASP A 143 -5.34 -19.42 20.59
C ASP A 143 -5.33 -17.89 20.43
N ASP A 144 -4.20 -17.22 20.64
CA ASP A 144 -4.01 -15.77 20.53
C ASP A 144 -3.75 -15.27 19.09
N VAL A 145 -3.80 -16.17 18.11
CA VAL A 145 -3.55 -15.87 16.70
C VAL A 145 -4.84 -16.00 15.89
N LEU A 146 -5.28 -14.95 15.21
CA LEU A 146 -6.48 -15.04 14.39
C LEU A 146 -6.16 -15.63 13.00
N VAL A 147 -6.90 -16.66 12.58
CA VAL A 147 -6.74 -17.31 11.27
C VAL A 147 -8.01 -17.13 10.42
N ILE A 148 -7.88 -16.46 9.28
CA ILE A 148 -8.99 -16.18 8.36
C ILE A 148 -8.73 -16.87 7.03
N GLY A 149 -9.64 -17.70 6.55
CA GLY A 149 -9.54 -18.32 5.24
C GLY A 149 -10.41 -17.64 4.19
N ILE A 150 -9.88 -17.49 2.98
CA ILE A 150 -10.62 -17.18 1.76
C ILE A 150 -10.65 -18.47 0.96
N ARG A 151 -11.84 -19.06 0.75
CA ARG A 151 -11.97 -20.37 0.08
C ARG A 151 -11.62 -20.32 -1.40
N ASN A 152 -11.93 -19.22 -2.08
CA ASN A 152 -11.69 -19.12 -3.51
C ASN A 152 -11.21 -17.72 -3.90
N VAL A 153 -9.93 -17.62 -4.26
CA VAL A 153 -9.32 -16.40 -4.79
C VAL A 153 -9.89 -15.99 -6.15
N LEU A 154 -10.55 -16.91 -6.87
CA LEU A 154 -11.21 -16.64 -8.15
C LEU A 154 -12.66 -16.14 -8.01
N GLU A 155 -13.21 -16.10 -6.79
CA GLU A 155 -14.49 -15.41 -6.56
C GLU A 155 -14.34 -13.93 -6.96
N SER A 156 -15.32 -13.38 -7.69
CA SER A 156 -15.21 -12.08 -8.36
C SER A 156 -14.69 -10.95 -7.45
N CYS A 157 -15.18 -10.83 -6.22
CA CYS A 157 -14.73 -9.78 -5.30
C CYS A 157 -13.27 -9.95 -4.86
N ASN A 158 -12.86 -11.18 -4.53
CA ASN A 158 -11.48 -11.49 -4.13
C ASN A 158 -10.54 -11.36 -5.32
N PHE A 159 -10.94 -11.89 -6.48
CA PHE A 159 -10.13 -11.84 -7.71
C PHE A 159 -9.85 -10.41 -8.14
N VAL A 160 -10.88 -9.55 -8.16
CA VAL A 160 -10.73 -8.13 -8.49
C VAL A 160 -9.83 -7.43 -7.48
N ALA A 161 -9.99 -7.68 -6.17
CA ALA A 161 -9.12 -7.09 -5.15
C ALA A 161 -7.66 -7.55 -5.24
N ILE A 162 -7.43 -8.84 -5.49
CA ILE A 162 -6.09 -9.42 -5.70
C ILE A 162 -5.46 -8.81 -6.96
N CYS A 163 -6.18 -8.78 -8.09
CA CYS A 163 -5.67 -8.15 -9.31
C CYS A 163 -5.37 -6.67 -9.08
N TRP A 164 -6.23 -5.96 -8.34
CA TRP A 164 -6.03 -4.55 -8.03
C TRP A 164 -4.75 -4.32 -7.24
N VAL A 165 -4.49 -5.08 -6.16
CA VAL A 165 -3.25 -4.89 -5.38
C VAL A 165 -2.01 -5.41 -6.11
N CYS A 166 -2.10 -6.52 -6.83
CA CYS A 166 -0.95 -7.16 -7.48
C CYS A 166 -0.56 -6.54 -8.82
N VAL A 167 -1.48 -5.89 -9.54
CA VAL A 167 -1.24 -5.39 -10.90
C VAL A 167 -1.19 -3.87 -10.98
N LEU A 168 -1.96 -3.14 -10.15
CA LEU A 168 -2.07 -1.67 -10.24
C LEU A 168 -0.73 -0.94 -10.09
N TRP A 169 0.22 -1.50 -9.34
CA TRP A 169 1.52 -0.89 -9.18
C TRP A 169 2.27 -0.76 -10.52
N ILE A 170 2.02 -1.62 -11.51
CA ILE A 170 2.68 -1.60 -12.82
C ILE A 170 2.32 -0.33 -13.61
N PRO A 171 1.03 -0.02 -13.91
CA PRO A 171 0.69 1.21 -14.60
C PRO A 171 1.03 2.45 -13.77
N CYS A 172 0.87 2.43 -12.44
CA CYS A 172 1.31 3.53 -11.57
C CYS A 172 2.81 3.79 -11.70
N TYR A 173 3.63 2.74 -11.69
CA TYR A 173 5.07 2.85 -11.83
C TYR A 173 5.49 3.35 -13.22
N ALA A 174 4.83 2.87 -14.27
CA ALA A 174 5.05 3.38 -15.63
C ALA A 174 4.77 4.89 -15.70
N VAL A 175 3.66 5.36 -15.12
CA VAL A 175 3.33 6.79 -15.03
C VAL A 175 4.40 7.56 -14.26
N ILE A 176 4.86 7.05 -13.10
CA ILE A 176 5.90 7.67 -12.29
C ILE A 176 7.20 7.84 -13.09
N ILE A 177 7.63 6.81 -13.82
CA ILE A 177 8.84 6.86 -14.65
C ILE A 177 8.67 7.85 -15.80
N ILE A 178 7.57 7.77 -16.56
CA ILE A 178 7.31 8.67 -17.70
C ILE A 178 7.28 10.13 -17.23
N VAL A 179 6.49 10.43 -16.20
CA VAL A 179 6.35 11.78 -15.67
C VAL A 179 7.66 12.27 -15.02
N GLY A 180 8.37 11.40 -14.32
CA GLY A 180 9.70 11.70 -13.77
C GLY A 180 10.70 12.10 -14.86
N LEU A 181 10.70 11.38 -16.00
CA LEU A 181 11.51 11.73 -17.16
C LEU A 181 11.10 13.07 -17.78
N LEU A 182 9.80 13.37 -17.84
CA LEU A 182 9.29 14.65 -18.33
C LEU A 182 9.73 15.80 -17.42
N VAL A 183 9.57 15.67 -16.10
CA VAL A 183 10.06 16.64 -15.11
C VAL A 183 11.55 16.89 -15.29
N TYR A 184 12.34 15.83 -15.43
CA TYR A 184 13.79 15.94 -15.63
C TYR A 184 14.13 16.70 -16.93
N ARG A 185 13.45 16.39 -18.04
CA ARG A 185 13.68 17.04 -19.34
C ARG A 185 13.29 18.52 -19.34
N THR A 186 12.09 18.84 -18.83
CA THR A 186 11.62 20.23 -18.70
C THR A 186 12.57 21.03 -17.82
N LEU A 187 13.08 20.40 -16.76
CA LEU A 187 14.06 21.02 -15.90
C LEU A 187 15.39 21.28 -16.61
N ALA A 188 15.91 20.27 -17.33
CA ALA A 188 17.16 20.38 -18.07
C ALA A 188 17.13 21.52 -19.10
N ALA A 189 16.01 21.71 -19.79
CA ALA A 189 15.81 22.80 -20.75
C ALA A 189 15.81 24.20 -20.09
N THR A 190 15.50 24.29 -18.80
CA THR A 190 15.37 25.56 -18.07
C THR A 190 16.64 25.93 -17.27
N LEU A 191 17.64 25.02 -17.20
CA LEU A 191 18.85 25.18 -16.39
C LEU A 191 19.73 26.38 -16.76
N SER A 192 19.71 26.81 -18.03
CA SER A 192 20.47 27.97 -18.53
C SER A 192 19.96 29.30 -17.95
N HIS A 193 18.71 29.35 -17.50
CA HIS A 193 18.06 30.57 -17.00
C HIS A 193 17.98 30.63 -15.46
N MET A 194 18.50 29.63 -14.74
CA MET A 194 18.38 29.55 -13.27
C MET A 194 19.64 30.01 -12.54
N SER A 195 19.44 30.73 -11.43
CA SER A 195 20.50 31.03 -10.47
C SER A 195 21.11 29.77 -9.86
N GLU A 196 22.36 29.85 -9.39
CA GLU A 196 23.07 28.72 -8.79
C GLU A 196 22.34 28.16 -7.55
N ARG A 197 21.75 29.04 -6.74
CA ARG A 197 20.91 28.66 -5.60
C ARG A 197 19.68 27.87 -6.04
N THR A 198 18.98 28.33 -7.08
CA THR A 198 17.80 27.65 -7.63
C THR A 198 18.18 26.29 -8.23
N ARG A 199 19.36 26.20 -8.85
CA ARG A 199 19.91 24.96 -9.41
C ARG A 199 20.24 23.92 -8.34
N ALA A 200 20.83 24.33 -7.22
CA ALA A 200 21.14 23.44 -6.10
C ALA A 200 19.87 22.85 -5.47
N LEU A 201 18.86 23.69 -5.20
CA LEU A 201 17.55 23.25 -4.70
C LEU A 201 16.89 22.25 -5.68
N HIS A 202 16.99 22.50 -6.98
CA HIS A 202 16.46 21.60 -8.00
C HIS A 202 17.14 20.23 -8.01
N ARG A 203 18.47 20.19 -7.85
CA ARG A 203 19.21 18.93 -7.79
C ARG A 203 18.75 18.06 -6.63
N GLU A 204 18.44 18.66 -5.48
CA GLU A 204 17.89 17.93 -4.33
C GLU A 204 16.49 17.38 -4.62
N ILE A 205 15.61 18.17 -5.24
CA ILE A 205 14.26 17.72 -5.62
C ILE A 205 14.32 16.54 -6.59
N VAL A 206 15.19 16.59 -7.60
CA VAL A 206 15.37 15.48 -8.57
C VAL A 206 15.89 14.22 -7.89
N ARG A 207 16.84 14.33 -6.95
CA ARG A 207 17.31 13.19 -6.17
C ARG A 207 16.18 12.55 -5.36
N GLY A 208 15.36 13.37 -4.69
CA GLY A 208 14.19 12.88 -3.96
C GLY A 208 13.18 12.16 -4.88
N LEU A 209 12.94 12.70 -6.08
CA LEU A 209 12.09 12.07 -7.10
C LEU A 209 12.63 10.71 -7.54
N VAL A 210 13.93 10.58 -7.80
CA VAL A 210 14.54 9.30 -8.20
C VAL A 210 14.36 8.26 -7.10
N VAL A 211 14.61 8.62 -5.84
CA VAL A 211 14.44 7.71 -4.70
C VAL A 211 12.97 7.30 -4.53
N GLN A 212 12.05 8.26 -4.61
CA GLN A 212 10.60 7.99 -4.54
C GLN A 212 10.13 7.10 -5.69
N ALA A 213 10.70 7.25 -6.88
CA ALA A 213 10.39 6.39 -8.02
C ALA A 213 10.84 4.94 -7.82
N CYS A 214 11.86 4.65 -7.00
CA CYS A 214 12.26 3.28 -6.72
C CYS A 214 11.33 2.56 -5.72
N LEU A 215 10.57 3.29 -4.90
CA LEU A 215 9.74 2.70 -3.85
C LEU A 215 8.67 1.70 -4.37
N PRO A 216 7.97 1.97 -5.49
CA PRO A 216 7.04 1.02 -6.10
C PRO A 216 7.60 -0.37 -6.40
N VAL A 217 8.92 -0.51 -6.59
CA VAL A 217 9.55 -1.82 -6.87
C VAL A 217 9.31 -2.81 -5.73
N LEU A 218 9.22 -2.33 -4.49
CA LEU A 218 8.91 -3.17 -3.33
C LEU A 218 7.51 -3.79 -3.40
N TYR A 219 6.54 -3.12 -4.03
CA TYR A 219 5.23 -3.73 -4.33
C TYR A 219 5.33 -4.82 -5.38
N GLY A 220 6.20 -4.64 -6.38
CA GLY A 220 6.50 -5.71 -7.34
C GLY A 220 7.06 -6.96 -6.68
N VAL A 221 7.94 -6.79 -5.68
CA VAL A 221 8.43 -7.89 -4.85
C VAL A 221 7.29 -8.56 -4.08
N SER A 222 6.46 -7.79 -3.37
CA SER A 222 5.29 -8.28 -2.64
C SER A 222 4.34 -9.10 -3.55
N ALA A 223 3.97 -8.55 -4.71
CA ALA A 223 3.09 -9.21 -5.69
C ALA A 223 3.73 -10.49 -6.25
N SER A 224 5.05 -10.48 -6.49
CA SER A 224 5.77 -11.66 -6.97
C SER A 224 5.82 -12.76 -5.92
N MET A 225 6.06 -12.42 -4.65
CA MET A 225 6.04 -13.39 -3.54
C MET A 225 4.66 -14.02 -3.37
N PHE A 226 3.59 -13.23 -3.48
CA PHE A 226 2.23 -13.75 -3.49
C PHE A 226 2.02 -14.72 -4.66
N ALA A 227 2.39 -14.34 -5.90
CA ALA A 227 2.23 -15.18 -7.08
C ALA A 227 3.02 -16.49 -6.99
N ILE A 228 4.28 -16.44 -6.52
CA ILE A 228 5.12 -17.61 -6.27
C ILE A 228 4.46 -18.52 -5.22
N GLY A 229 3.95 -17.93 -4.14
CA GLY A 229 3.25 -18.66 -3.10
C GLY A 229 1.96 -19.33 -3.60
N GLN A 230 1.19 -18.68 -4.47
CA GLN A 230 -0.01 -19.30 -5.08
C GLN A 230 0.33 -20.45 -6.02
N TYR A 231 1.41 -20.34 -6.79
CA TYR A 231 1.86 -21.40 -7.69
C TYR A 231 2.43 -22.60 -6.93
N ASN A 232 3.15 -22.35 -5.83
CA ASN A 232 3.75 -23.40 -5.02
C ASN A 232 2.80 -23.80 -3.88
N TYR A 233 2.12 -24.94 -4.03
CA TYR A 233 1.24 -25.52 -3.00
C TYR A 233 1.91 -25.71 -1.62
N ARG A 234 3.24 -25.61 -1.51
CA ARG A 234 4.00 -25.54 -0.26
C ARG A 234 4.91 -24.31 -0.27
N SER A 235 4.31 -23.14 -0.09
CA SER A 235 5.03 -21.89 0.16
C SER A 235 5.96 -22.04 1.37
N LEU A 236 7.16 -21.46 1.26
CA LEU A 236 8.07 -21.33 2.38
C LEU A 236 7.52 -20.28 3.35
N VAL A 237 7.68 -20.49 4.65
CA VAL A 237 7.18 -19.59 5.70
C VAL A 237 7.71 -18.17 5.50
N GLU A 238 8.95 -18.04 5.06
CA GLU A 238 9.58 -16.76 4.76
C GLU A 238 8.82 -16.00 3.66
N ILE A 239 8.44 -16.67 2.57
CA ILE A 239 7.69 -16.06 1.46
C ILE A 239 6.32 -15.55 1.95
N GLU A 240 5.67 -16.29 2.83
CA GLU A 240 4.36 -15.96 3.42
C GLU A 240 4.40 -14.66 4.24
N TYR A 241 5.49 -14.43 5.00
CA TYR A 241 5.73 -13.17 5.71
C TYR A 241 6.20 -12.06 4.77
N PHE A 242 7.17 -12.35 3.89
CA PHE A 242 7.75 -11.36 2.96
C PHE A 242 6.71 -10.74 2.02
N THR A 243 5.63 -11.47 1.73
CA THR A 243 4.51 -10.97 0.92
C THR A 243 3.96 -9.64 1.45
N HIS A 244 3.76 -9.48 2.76
CA HIS A 244 3.30 -8.20 3.33
C HIS A 244 4.46 -7.27 3.70
N MET A 245 5.54 -7.78 4.31
CA MET A 245 6.65 -6.95 4.78
C MET A 245 7.27 -6.07 3.68
N ALA A 246 7.37 -6.58 2.45
CA ALA A 246 7.91 -5.80 1.34
C ALA A 246 7.06 -4.54 1.06
N GLY A 247 5.73 -4.65 1.10
CA GLY A 247 4.82 -3.51 0.98
C GLY A 247 4.95 -2.52 2.14
N GLU A 248 5.12 -3.03 3.36
CA GLU A 248 5.27 -2.21 4.57
C GLU A 248 6.57 -1.40 4.57
N LEU A 249 7.67 -1.98 4.08
CA LEU A 249 8.94 -1.25 3.90
C LEU A 249 8.77 -0.03 2.99
N CYS A 250 7.95 -0.15 1.94
CA CYS A 250 7.63 0.98 1.06
C CYS A 250 6.93 2.12 1.82
N LEU A 251 5.93 1.78 2.63
CA LEU A 251 5.21 2.73 3.47
C LEU A 251 6.15 3.40 4.49
N MET A 252 7.07 2.64 5.08
CA MET A 252 8.08 3.14 6.03
C MET A 252 9.09 4.10 5.37
N PHE A 253 9.61 3.77 4.19
CA PHE A 253 10.62 4.60 3.52
C PHE A 253 10.04 5.90 2.94
N THR A 254 8.74 5.97 2.67
CA THR A 254 8.13 7.19 2.12
C THR A 254 8.28 8.44 3.01
N PRO A 255 7.85 8.43 4.29
CA PRO A 255 8.04 9.59 5.15
C PRO A 255 9.53 9.89 5.37
N LEU A 256 10.39 8.87 5.49
CA LEU A 256 11.84 9.06 5.65
C LEU A 256 12.48 9.78 4.46
N THR A 257 12.14 9.37 3.24
CA THR A 257 12.63 10.04 2.02
C THR A 257 12.11 11.49 1.94
N THR A 258 10.86 11.72 2.35
CA THR A 258 10.28 13.07 2.39
C THR A 258 11.01 13.96 3.40
N LEU A 259 11.25 13.48 4.63
CA LEU A 259 11.96 14.23 5.67
C LEU A 259 13.41 14.53 5.26
N TYR A 260 14.08 13.61 4.56
CA TYR A 260 15.47 13.77 4.15
C TYR A 260 15.64 14.72 2.95
N PHE A 261 14.79 14.63 1.93
CA PHE A 261 14.98 15.40 0.69
C PHE A 261 14.27 16.76 0.65
N VAL A 262 13.25 16.98 1.48
CA VAL A 262 12.46 18.21 1.45
C VAL A 262 13.02 19.22 2.46
N GLN A 263 13.67 20.27 1.94
CA GLN A 263 14.34 21.31 2.71
C GLN A 263 13.53 21.94 3.87
N PRO A 264 12.25 22.36 3.69
CA PRO A 264 11.50 22.97 4.79
C PRO A 264 11.30 22.03 5.98
N TYR A 265 11.15 20.72 5.75
CA TYR A 265 11.02 19.75 6.85
C TYR A 265 12.34 19.57 7.58
N ARG A 266 13.48 19.44 6.86
CA ARG A 266 14.80 19.40 7.49
C ARG A 266 15.04 20.60 8.40
N LYS A 267 14.76 21.81 7.92
CA LYS A 267 14.98 23.04 8.70
C LYS A 267 14.18 23.04 10.00
N GLN A 268 12.92 22.58 9.97
CA GLN A 268 12.09 22.49 11.17
C GLN A 268 12.56 21.41 12.14
N ILE A 269 13.02 20.26 11.65
CA ILE A 269 13.64 19.23 12.49
C ILE A 269 14.88 19.79 13.18
N TYR A 270 15.76 20.46 12.44
CA TYR A 270 16.94 21.09 13.05
C TYR A 270 16.57 22.06 14.16
N LEU A 271 15.56 22.93 13.95
CA LEU A 271 15.08 23.87 14.97
C LEU A 271 14.38 23.21 16.18
N MET A 272 13.84 21.99 16.03
CA MET A 272 13.25 21.25 17.15
C MET A 272 14.30 20.60 18.04
N PHE A 273 15.46 20.23 17.47
CA PHE A 273 16.50 19.48 18.18
C PHE A 273 17.74 20.32 18.56
N PHE A 274 17.92 21.50 17.96
CA PHE A 274 19.05 22.42 18.19
C PHE A 274 18.56 23.87 18.29
#